data_AF-A0A2C9WJJ1-F1
#
_entry.id   AF-A0A2C9WJJ1-F1
#
_cell.length_a   1.000
_cell.length_b   1.000
_cell.length_c   1.000
_cell.angle_alpha   90.00
_cell.angle_beta   90.00
_cell.angle_gamma   90.00
#
_symmetry.space_group_name_H-M   'P 1'
#
loop_
_entity.id
_entity.type
_entity.pdbx_description
1 polymer ?
#
loop_
_entity_poly.entity_id
_entity_poly.type
_entity_poly.pdbx_seq_one_letter_code
_entity_poly.pdbx_strand_id
1 'polypeptide(L)'
;MLSILTSQGFPKSIAMTILSELGDRTFCVAAILAMRYPRKSVLLGCLVSVIATTIISALLGWAAPTLLSEKWTHHITTLLFFGFGLRSLWEGFTEDDDDNEELEEVEKELEKDLKTSAAKSKAISKEDENLKKQHKPFLTRFVSPVFLKAFSLTFFGEWGDKSQLATIGLAADEDVFGVIMGGVLGQAICTVAAVLGGKSLASRISERLVTILGGFLFLAFGVQSLLSPS
;
A
#
# COMPACT_ATOMS: atom_id res chain seq x y z
N MET A 1 10.76 -24.68 -1.52
CA MET A 1 9.92 -23.88 -0.60
C MET A 1 10.75 -23.23 0.51
N LEU A 2 11.65 -23.96 1.19
CA LEU A 2 12.54 -23.38 2.21
C LEU A 2 13.58 -22.37 1.66
N SER A 3 14.08 -22.58 0.44
CA SER A 3 15.06 -21.66 -0.19
C SER A 3 14.50 -20.28 -0.54
N ILE A 4 13.18 -20.13 -0.65
CA ILE A 4 12.51 -18.85 -0.97
C ILE A 4 12.46 -17.95 0.28
N LEU A 5 12.28 -18.53 1.48
CA LEU A 5 12.36 -17.79 2.75
C LEU A 5 13.79 -17.34 3.11
N THR A 6 14.81 -17.97 2.52
CA THR A 6 16.24 -17.65 2.76
C THR A 6 16.83 -16.71 1.72
N SER A 7 16.06 -16.33 0.69
CA SER A 7 16.43 -15.28 -0.26
C SER A 7 16.47 -13.93 0.46
N GLN A 8 17.52 -13.15 0.27
CA GLN A 8 17.72 -11.85 0.94
C GLN A 8 16.55 -10.88 0.70
N GLY A 9 15.84 -11.01 -0.43
CA GLY A 9 14.67 -10.19 -0.77
C GLY A 9 13.43 -10.38 0.12
N PHE A 10 13.17 -11.59 0.64
CA PHE A 10 11.98 -11.85 1.47
C PHE A 10 11.96 -11.12 2.83
N PRO A 11 13.00 -11.26 3.69
CA PRO A 11 13.04 -10.55 4.97
C PRO A 11 13.19 -9.04 4.78
N LYS A 12 13.86 -8.58 3.71
CA LYS A 12 13.94 -7.16 3.38
C LYS A 12 12.59 -6.60 3.00
N SER A 13 11.85 -7.25 2.10
CA SER A 13 10.55 -6.73 1.65
C SER A 13 9.51 -6.76 2.77
N ILE A 14 9.43 -7.83 3.57
CA ILE A 14 8.47 -7.85 4.70
C ILE A 14 8.78 -6.77 5.74
N ALA A 15 10.04 -6.56 6.11
CA ALA A 15 10.42 -5.53 7.09
C ALA A 15 10.16 -4.13 6.55
N MET A 16 10.51 -3.91 5.28
CA MET A 16 10.27 -2.67 4.56
C MET A 16 8.78 -2.33 4.50
N THR A 17 7.97 -3.26 4.02
CA THR A 17 6.52 -3.11 3.87
C THR A 17 5.85 -2.87 5.22
N ILE A 18 6.14 -3.67 6.25
CA ILE A 18 5.50 -3.45 7.56
C ILE A 18 5.88 -2.07 8.10
N LEU A 19 7.14 -1.66 7.97
CA LEU A 19 7.58 -0.39 8.54
C LEU A 19 7.11 0.83 7.75
N SER A 20 6.85 0.70 6.44
CA SER A 20 6.33 1.81 5.64
C SER A 20 4.81 1.91 5.64
N GLU A 21 4.09 0.82 5.93
CA GLU A 21 2.63 0.72 5.84
C GLU A 21 1.94 0.69 7.20
N LEU A 22 2.69 0.61 8.30
CA LEU A 22 2.08 0.50 9.62
C LEU A 22 1.68 1.88 10.15
N GLY A 23 0.40 2.22 10.07
CA GLY A 23 -0.06 3.53 10.55
C GLY A 23 0.16 4.66 9.55
N ASP A 24 0.23 4.33 8.27
CA ASP A 24 0.11 5.29 7.18
C ASP A 24 -1.37 5.61 6.88
N ARG A 25 -1.60 6.53 5.93
CA ARG A 25 -2.96 6.83 5.42
C ARG A 25 -3.74 5.59 5.01
N THR A 26 -3.14 4.61 4.32
CA THR A 26 -3.88 3.44 3.83
C THR A 26 -4.31 2.50 4.96
N PHE A 27 -3.49 2.37 6.01
CA PHE A 27 -3.82 1.70 7.27
C PHE A 27 -5.02 2.37 7.95
N CYS A 28 -4.99 3.70 8.07
CA CYS A 28 -6.06 4.51 8.66
C CYS A 28 -7.37 4.36 7.89
N VAL A 29 -7.29 4.40 6.55
CA VAL A 29 -8.42 4.13 5.65
C VAL A 29 -9.00 2.74 5.89
N ALA A 30 -8.17 1.69 5.94
CA ALA A 30 -8.62 0.32 6.15
C ALA A 30 -9.32 0.14 7.50
N ALA A 31 -8.78 0.76 8.56
CA ALA A 31 -9.37 0.77 9.89
C ALA A 31 -10.74 1.48 9.91
N ILE A 32 -10.85 2.68 9.33
CA ILE A 32 -12.10 3.45 9.28
C ILE A 32 -13.16 2.73 8.43
N LEU A 33 -12.76 2.16 7.30
CA LEU A 33 -13.67 1.44 6.43
C LEU A 33 -14.22 0.18 7.12
N ALA A 34 -13.40 -0.53 7.90
CA ALA A 34 -13.81 -1.68 8.70
C ALA A 34 -14.78 -1.35 9.85
N MET A 35 -14.83 -0.09 10.29
CA MET A 35 -15.81 0.39 11.28
C MET A 35 -17.16 0.69 10.66
N ARG A 36 -17.19 1.13 9.40
CA ARG A 36 -18.41 1.53 8.69
C ARG A 36 -19.05 0.39 7.90
N TYR A 37 -18.28 -0.62 7.55
CA TYR A 37 -18.68 -1.71 6.66
C TYR A 37 -18.34 -3.09 7.22
N PRO A 38 -18.96 -4.18 6.72
CA PRO A 38 -18.65 -5.52 7.20
C PRO A 38 -17.17 -5.87 7.00
N ARG A 39 -16.47 -6.14 8.11
CA ARG A 39 -15.02 -6.41 8.16
C ARG A 39 -14.53 -7.40 7.11
N LYS A 40 -15.29 -8.47 6.84
CA LYS A 40 -14.91 -9.50 5.85
C LYS A 40 -14.87 -8.97 4.42
N SER A 41 -15.81 -8.10 4.03
CA SER A 41 -15.83 -7.53 2.67
C SER A 41 -14.78 -6.45 2.50
N VAL A 42 -14.52 -5.66 3.55
CA VAL A 42 -13.44 -4.66 3.57
C VAL A 42 -12.09 -5.36 3.46
N LEU A 43 -11.84 -6.33 4.33
CA LEU A 43 -10.59 -7.11 4.33
C LEU A 43 -10.32 -7.73 2.96
N LEU A 44 -11.32 -8.38 2.35
CA LEU A 44 -11.14 -8.99 1.03
C LEU A 44 -10.85 -7.94 -0.05
N GLY A 45 -11.50 -6.77 0.00
CA GLY A 45 -11.25 -5.69 -0.95
C GLY A 45 -9.84 -5.11 -0.84
N CYS A 46 -9.41 -4.80 0.39
CA CYS A 46 -8.06 -4.30 0.67
C CYS A 46 -7.00 -5.35 0.31
N LEU A 47 -7.17 -6.63 0.70
CA LEU A 47 -6.22 -7.70 0.35
C LEU A 47 -6.07 -7.90 -1.15
N VAL A 48 -7.18 -7.89 -1.91
CA VAL A 48 -7.11 -8.04 -3.37
C VAL A 48 -6.43 -6.83 -4.00
N SER A 49 -6.65 -5.63 -3.48
CA SER A 49 -5.97 -4.41 -3.90
C SER A 49 -4.46 -4.51 -3.69
N VAL A 50 -4.04 -4.75 -2.45
CA VAL A 50 -2.65 -4.96 -1.99
C VAL A 50 -1.91 -6.00 -2.83
N ILE A 51 -2.56 -7.14 -3.11
CA ILE A 51 -1.96 -8.17 -3.94
C ILE A 51 -1.78 -7.68 -5.38
N ALA A 52 -2.77 -6.97 -5.93
CA ALA A 52 -2.70 -6.43 -7.28
C ALA A 52 -1.59 -5.37 -7.39
N THR A 53 -1.53 -4.41 -6.47
CA THR A 53 -0.50 -3.35 -6.44
C THR A 53 0.89 -3.96 -6.26
N THR A 54 1.06 -4.94 -5.36
CA THR A 54 2.34 -5.63 -5.15
C THR A 54 2.81 -6.37 -6.41
N ILE A 55 1.93 -7.13 -7.07
CA ILE A 55 2.28 -7.86 -8.30
C ILE A 55 2.66 -6.89 -9.42
N ILE A 56 1.89 -5.82 -9.61
CA ILE A 56 2.19 -4.81 -10.64
C ILE A 56 3.57 -4.21 -10.38
N SER A 57 3.87 -3.85 -9.14
CA SER A 57 5.13 -3.24 -8.72
C SER A 57 6.31 -4.18 -8.91
N ALA A 58 6.15 -5.44 -8.52
CA ALA A 58 7.18 -6.46 -8.69
C ALA A 58 7.45 -6.77 -10.17
N LEU A 59 6.41 -6.79 -11.01
CA LEU A 59 6.57 -6.96 -12.46
C LEU A 59 7.28 -5.75 -13.09
N LEU A 60 6.97 -4.54 -12.66
CA LEU A 60 7.67 -3.33 -13.09
C LEU A 60 9.14 -3.35 -12.66
N GLY A 61 9.43 -3.78 -11.43
CA GLY A 61 10.80 -3.97 -10.92
C GLY A 61 11.57 -5.03 -11.68
N TRP A 62 10.94 -6.17 -11.99
CA TRP A 62 11.55 -7.21 -12.82
C TRP A 62 11.82 -6.76 -14.26
N ALA A 63 10.92 -5.94 -14.82
CA ALA A 63 11.08 -5.40 -16.16
C ALA A 63 12.12 -4.26 -16.22
N ALA A 64 12.39 -3.57 -15.10
CA ALA A 64 13.28 -2.41 -15.07
C ALA A 64 14.73 -2.73 -15.51
N PRO A 65 15.41 -3.80 -15.02
CA PRO A 65 16.74 -4.20 -15.51
C PRO A 65 16.77 -4.60 -16.99
N THR A 66 15.66 -5.07 -17.54
CA THR A 66 15.59 -5.45 -18.97
C THR A 66 15.45 -4.26 -19.91
N LEU A 67 14.98 -3.11 -19.39
CA LEU A 67 14.80 -1.86 -20.14
C LEU A 67 15.88 -0.82 -19.84
N LEU A 68 16.56 -0.90 -18.70
CA LEU A 68 17.64 -0.01 -18.26
C LEU A 68 18.90 -0.82 -18.00
N SER A 69 20.01 -0.44 -18.64
CA SER A 69 21.34 -1.07 -18.51
C SER A 69 21.71 -1.35 -17.03
N GLU A 70 22.13 -2.59 -16.71
CA GLU A 70 22.40 -3.10 -15.34
C GLU A 70 23.12 -2.13 -14.39
N LYS A 71 24.08 -1.34 -14.90
CA LYS A 71 24.82 -0.34 -14.10
C LYS A 71 23.94 0.77 -13.53
N TRP A 72 22.89 1.17 -14.24
CA TRP A 72 21.99 2.25 -13.84
C TRP A 72 20.97 1.78 -12.81
N THR A 73 20.52 0.53 -12.89
CA THR A 73 19.52 -0.03 -11.97
C THR A 73 19.99 0.03 -10.52
N HIS A 74 21.25 -0.31 -10.27
CA HIS A 74 21.83 -0.27 -8.93
C HIS A 74 21.98 1.17 -8.40
N HIS A 75 22.43 2.10 -9.26
CA HIS A 75 22.53 3.52 -8.90
C HIS A 75 21.17 4.16 -8.64
N ILE A 76 20.16 3.83 -9.45
CA ILE A 76 18.78 4.31 -9.30
C ILE A 76 18.20 3.79 -7.99
N THR A 77 18.37 2.50 -7.70
CA THR A 77 17.86 1.88 -6.46
C THR A 77 18.51 2.49 -5.22
N THR A 78 19.83 2.66 -5.24
CA THR A 78 20.57 3.35 -4.17
C THR A 78 20.05 4.78 -3.97
N LEU A 79 19.91 5.55 -5.06
CA LEU A 79 19.44 6.94 -5.00
C LEU A 79 17.99 7.02 -4.51
N LEU A 80 17.15 6.05 -4.88
CA LEU A 80 15.76 5.97 -4.48
C LEU A 80 15.66 5.66 -2.97
N PHE A 81 16.42 4.69 -2.46
CA PHE A 81 16.48 4.39 -1.04
C PHE A 81 16.99 5.58 -0.21
N PHE A 82 18.05 6.26 -0.66
CA PHE A 82 18.54 7.47 0.01
C PHE A 82 17.53 8.62 -0.05
N GLY A 83 16.91 8.85 -1.21
CA GLY A 83 15.93 9.91 -1.40
C GLY A 83 14.69 9.72 -0.51
N PHE A 84 14.14 8.50 -0.48
CA PHE A 84 13.02 8.18 0.42
C PHE A 84 13.44 8.22 1.89
N GLY A 85 14.61 7.71 2.23
CA GLY A 85 15.11 7.74 3.60
C GLY A 85 15.25 9.15 4.16
N LEU A 86 15.87 10.06 3.40
CA LEU A 86 16.00 11.47 3.79
C LEU A 86 14.65 12.19 3.82
N ARG A 87 13.79 11.96 2.83
CA ARG A 87 12.46 12.55 2.78
C ARG A 87 11.61 12.11 3.97
N SER A 88 11.55 10.82 4.27
CA SER A 88 10.80 10.27 5.40
C SER A 88 11.34 10.78 6.74
N LEU A 89 12.66 10.91 6.90
CA LEU A 89 13.19 11.53 8.12
C LEU A 89 12.77 13.00 8.23
N TRP A 90 12.83 13.76 7.13
CA TRP A 90 12.43 15.17 7.16
C TRP A 90 10.95 15.35 7.47
N GLU A 91 10.10 14.49 6.90
CA GLU A 91 8.65 14.44 7.13
C GLU A 91 8.36 14.13 8.60
N GLY A 92 8.91 13.05 9.15
CA GLY A 92 8.72 12.67 10.55
C GLY A 92 9.34 13.63 11.58
N PHE A 93 10.29 14.48 11.19
CA PHE A 93 10.77 15.56 12.08
C PHE A 93 9.93 16.84 11.98
N THR A 94 9.18 17.01 10.89
CA THR A 94 8.35 18.19 10.63
C THR A 94 6.90 18.00 11.07
N GLU A 95 6.41 16.75 11.10
CA GLU A 95 5.08 16.41 11.60
C GLU A 95 4.94 16.67 13.11
N ASP A 96 3.82 17.31 13.48
CA ASP A 96 3.39 17.52 14.85
C ASP A 96 2.74 16.22 15.40
N ASP A 97 2.90 15.92 16.69
CA ASP A 97 2.51 14.62 17.31
C ASP A 97 0.98 14.38 17.42
N ASP A 98 0.11 15.06 16.65
CA ASP A 98 -1.34 14.87 16.73
C ASP A 98 -1.87 13.83 15.71
N ASP A 99 -1.55 12.55 15.95
CA ASP A 99 -2.01 11.41 15.11
C ASP A 99 -3.57 11.33 15.04
N ASN A 100 -4.30 11.98 15.96
CA ASN A 100 -5.77 12.00 15.91
C ASN A 100 -6.29 12.94 14.81
N GLU A 101 -5.55 14.02 14.50
CA GLU A 101 -5.92 14.96 13.45
C GLU A 101 -5.88 14.29 12.07
N GLU A 102 -4.86 13.47 11.82
CA GLU A 102 -4.74 12.69 10.58
C GLU A 102 -5.87 11.68 10.42
N LEU A 103 -6.22 10.96 11.49
CA LEU A 103 -7.38 10.05 11.47
C LEU A 103 -8.68 10.78 11.19
N GLU A 104 -8.87 11.97 11.76
CA GLU A 104 -10.03 12.80 11.48
C GLU A 104 -10.03 13.32 10.03
N GLU A 105 -8.88 13.70 9.48
CA GLU A 105 -8.75 14.15 8.10
C GLU A 105 -9.13 13.02 7.14
N VAL A 106 -8.59 11.82 7.34
CA VAL A 106 -8.91 10.62 6.55
C VAL A 106 -10.39 10.28 6.67
N GLU A 107 -10.99 10.39 7.87
CA GLU A 107 -12.43 10.17 8.07
C GLU A 107 -13.28 11.18 7.29
N LYS A 108 -12.91 12.48 7.31
CA LYS A 108 -13.58 13.56 6.59
C LYS A 108 -13.46 13.40 5.07
N GLU A 109 -12.27 13.05 4.58
CA GLU A 109 -12.01 12.82 3.16
C GLU A 109 -12.81 11.60 2.66
N LEU A 110 -12.79 10.50 3.41
CA LEU A 110 -13.56 9.30 3.09
C LEU A 110 -15.08 9.60 3.07
N GLU A 111 -15.58 10.41 3.99
CA GLU A 111 -16.97 10.85 3.98
C GLU A 111 -17.34 11.64 2.72
N LYS A 112 -16.47 12.55 2.29
CA LYS A 112 -16.66 13.34 1.08
C LYS A 112 -16.70 12.44 -0.15
N ASP A 113 -15.80 11.47 -0.25
CA ASP A 113 -15.76 10.49 -1.34
C ASP A 113 -16.97 9.57 -1.36
N LEU A 114 -17.44 9.14 -0.19
CA LEU A 114 -18.66 8.35 -0.05
C LEU A 114 -19.91 9.13 -0.46
N LYS A 115 -20.03 10.40 -0.05
CA LYS A 115 -21.14 11.30 -0.44
C LYS A 115 -21.13 11.55 -1.94
N THR A 116 -19.96 11.82 -2.53
CA THR A 116 -19.79 12.04 -3.97
C THR A 116 -20.11 10.78 -4.78
N SER A 117 -19.60 9.62 -4.35
CA SER A 117 -19.87 8.33 -4.99
C SER A 117 -21.34 7.92 -4.88
N ALA A 118 -22.02 8.22 -3.76
CA ALA A 118 -23.45 7.99 -3.60
C ALA A 118 -24.29 8.90 -4.51
N ALA A 119 -23.90 10.16 -4.68
CA ALA A 119 -24.56 11.09 -5.60
C ALA A 119 -24.38 10.67 -7.06
N LYS A 120 -23.16 10.26 -7.43
CA LYS A 120 -22.84 9.74 -8.77
C LYS A 120 -23.55 8.41 -9.05
N SER A 121 -23.64 7.51 -8.06
CA SER A 121 -24.40 6.26 -8.17
C SER A 121 -25.91 6.51 -8.32
N LYS A 122 -26.48 7.50 -7.63
CA LYS A 122 -27.88 7.94 -7.82
C LYS A 122 -28.12 8.55 -9.19
N ALA A 123 -27.19 9.35 -9.71
CA ALA A 123 -27.25 9.92 -11.06
C ALA A 123 -27.13 8.83 -12.14
N ILE A 124 -26.14 7.94 -11.99
CA ILE A 124 -25.93 6.77 -12.86
C ILE A 124 -27.15 5.87 -12.82
N SER A 125 -27.80 5.63 -11.67
CA SER A 125 -29.03 4.83 -11.62
C SER A 125 -30.23 5.49 -12.32
N LYS A 126 -30.27 6.81 -12.45
CA LYS A 126 -31.31 7.53 -13.22
C LYS A 126 -31.02 7.53 -14.73
N GLU A 127 -29.76 7.53 -15.14
CA GLU A 127 -29.35 7.35 -16.55
C GLU A 127 -29.42 5.87 -16.99
N ASP A 128 -29.04 4.92 -16.11
CA ASP A 128 -29.07 3.47 -16.37
C ASP A 128 -30.50 2.92 -16.43
N GLU A 129 -31.49 3.56 -15.81
CA GLU A 129 -32.89 3.11 -15.90
C GLU A 129 -33.42 3.18 -17.34
N ASN A 130 -32.86 4.08 -18.18
CA ASN A 130 -33.17 4.17 -19.61
C ASN A 130 -32.34 3.18 -20.47
N LEU A 131 -31.24 2.61 -19.97
CA LEU A 131 -30.31 1.79 -20.75
C LEU A 131 -30.27 0.29 -20.36
N LYS A 132 -30.70 -0.09 -19.15
CA LYS A 132 -30.59 -1.49 -18.66
C LYS A 132 -31.90 -2.27 -18.75
N LYS A 133 -32.28 -2.65 -19.97
CA LYS A 133 -33.19 -3.80 -20.19
C LYS A 133 -32.48 -5.08 -20.65
N GLN A 134 -31.15 -5.10 -20.87
CA GLN A 134 -30.56 -6.26 -21.56
C GLN A 134 -29.23 -6.82 -21.04
N HIS A 135 -28.33 -6.07 -20.38
CA HIS A 135 -27.04 -6.63 -19.96
C HIS A 135 -26.63 -6.14 -18.57
N LYS A 136 -26.98 -6.89 -17.51
CA LYS A 136 -26.23 -6.81 -16.25
C LYS A 136 -25.00 -7.72 -16.41
N PRO A 137 -23.76 -7.23 -16.29
CA PRO A 137 -22.60 -8.11 -16.28
C PRO A 137 -22.71 -9.02 -15.06
N PHE A 138 -22.58 -10.34 -15.29
CA PHE A 138 -22.62 -11.40 -14.28
C PHE A 138 -21.76 -11.10 -13.04
N LEU A 139 -20.64 -10.39 -13.22
CA LEU A 139 -19.74 -9.92 -12.16
C LEU A 139 -20.38 -8.96 -11.14
N THR A 140 -21.33 -8.11 -11.55
CA THR A 140 -21.96 -7.13 -10.64
C THR A 140 -22.87 -7.77 -9.59
N ARG A 141 -23.15 -9.07 -9.71
CA ARG A 141 -23.91 -9.84 -8.72
C ARG A 141 -23.01 -10.54 -7.68
N PHE A 142 -21.75 -10.78 -8.02
CA PHE A 142 -20.78 -11.44 -7.14
C PHE A 142 -19.91 -10.46 -6.34
N VAL A 143 -19.68 -9.27 -6.89
CA VAL A 143 -18.83 -8.28 -6.23
C VAL A 143 -19.69 -7.31 -5.40
N SER A 144 -19.55 -7.37 -4.08
CA SER A 144 -20.23 -6.43 -3.17
C SER A 144 -19.79 -4.98 -3.48
N PRO A 145 -20.71 -4.00 -3.50
CA PRO A 145 -20.34 -2.59 -3.68
C PRO A 145 -19.37 -2.11 -2.60
N VAL A 146 -19.38 -2.73 -1.42
CA VAL A 146 -18.41 -2.47 -0.34
C VAL A 146 -17.02 -2.97 -0.71
N PHE A 147 -16.92 -4.15 -1.32
CA PHE A 147 -15.65 -4.71 -1.78
C PHE A 147 -15.02 -3.79 -2.83
N LEU A 148 -15.78 -3.35 -3.85
CA LEU A 148 -15.23 -2.47 -4.89
C LEU A 148 -14.78 -1.13 -4.32
N LYS A 149 -15.49 -0.60 -3.32
CA LYS A 149 -15.07 0.62 -2.64
C LYS A 149 -13.76 0.44 -1.88
N ALA A 150 -13.66 -0.62 -1.07
CA ALA A 150 -12.45 -0.93 -0.33
C ALA A 150 -11.27 -1.16 -1.27
N PHE A 151 -11.49 -1.96 -2.32
CA PHE A 151 -10.52 -2.21 -3.37
C PHE A 151 -10.05 -0.91 -4.02
N SER A 152 -10.96 -0.10 -4.57
CA SER A 152 -10.56 1.10 -5.30
C SER A 152 -9.86 2.11 -4.41
N LEU A 153 -10.33 2.30 -3.18
CA LEU A 153 -9.76 3.27 -2.26
C LEU A 153 -8.34 2.86 -1.83
N THR A 154 -8.13 1.59 -1.49
CA THR A 154 -6.80 1.07 -1.19
C THR A 154 -5.90 1.08 -2.43
N PHE A 155 -6.44 0.69 -3.60
CA PHE A 155 -5.65 0.57 -4.82
C PHE A 155 -5.10 1.90 -5.30
N PHE A 156 -5.95 2.92 -5.33
CA PHE A 156 -5.53 4.27 -5.71
C PHE A 156 -4.77 4.97 -4.58
N GLY A 157 -5.02 4.60 -3.32
CA GLY A 157 -4.27 5.10 -2.17
C GLY A 157 -2.81 4.65 -2.18
N GLU A 158 -2.56 3.38 -2.50
CA GLU A 158 -1.20 2.82 -2.63
C GLU A 158 -0.53 3.15 -3.97
N TRP A 159 -1.29 3.69 -4.94
CA TRP A 159 -0.76 3.93 -6.28
C TRP A 159 0.22 5.11 -6.29
N GLY A 160 1.49 4.79 -6.51
CA GLY A 160 2.61 5.71 -6.57
C GLY A 160 3.21 6.01 -5.19
N ASP A 161 2.84 5.27 -4.15
CA ASP A 161 3.32 5.52 -2.80
C ASP A 161 4.74 4.98 -2.54
N LYS A 162 5.33 5.39 -1.40
CA LYS A 162 6.68 5.07 -0.94
C LYS A 162 6.92 3.56 -0.97
N SER A 163 5.95 2.76 -0.51
CA SER A 163 6.01 1.30 -0.51
C SER A 163 6.00 0.68 -1.90
N GLN A 164 5.25 1.26 -2.84
CA GLN A 164 5.20 0.81 -4.22
C GLN A 164 6.55 0.97 -4.91
N LEU A 165 7.17 2.15 -4.77
CA LEU A 165 8.47 2.46 -5.37
C LEU A 165 9.61 1.66 -4.73
N ALA A 166 9.55 1.43 -3.42
CA ALA A 166 10.49 0.56 -2.73
C ALA A 166 10.36 -0.90 -3.19
N THR A 167 9.14 -1.40 -3.39
CA THR A 167 8.89 -2.74 -3.93
C THR A 167 9.44 -2.89 -5.34
N ILE A 168 9.29 -1.86 -6.20
CA ILE A 168 9.89 -1.83 -7.54
C ILE A 168 11.42 -1.90 -7.44
N GLY A 169 12.04 -1.09 -6.57
CA GLY A 169 13.49 -1.08 -6.37
C GLY A 169 14.02 -2.41 -5.83
N LEU A 170 13.37 -2.99 -4.83
CA LEU A 170 13.69 -4.31 -4.30
C LEU A 170 13.54 -5.41 -5.35
N ALA A 171 12.48 -5.41 -6.14
CA ALA A 171 12.27 -6.42 -7.19
C ALA A 171 13.23 -6.26 -8.38
N ALA A 172 13.93 -5.13 -8.50
CA ALA A 172 14.94 -4.90 -9.52
C ALA A 172 16.33 -5.43 -9.12
N ASP A 173 16.63 -5.50 -7.81
CA ASP A 173 17.94 -5.92 -7.26
C ASP A 173 17.89 -7.34 -6.64
N GLU A 174 16.71 -7.79 -6.21
CA GLU A 174 16.49 -9.05 -5.50
C GLU A 174 15.54 -10.02 -6.23
N ASP A 175 15.39 -11.24 -5.71
CA ASP A 175 14.45 -12.22 -6.26
C ASP A 175 12.99 -11.76 -6.16
N VAL A 176 12.36 -11.59 -7.31
CA VAL A 176 10.97 -11.10 -7.49
C VAL A 176 9.97 -11.94 -6.71
N PHE A 177 10.13 -13.28 -6.69
CA PHE A 177 9.21 -14.16 -5.96
C PHE A 177 9.33 -13.97 -4.45
N GLY A 178 10.54 -13.83 -3.92
CA GLY A 178 10.79 -13.48 -2.52
C GLY A 178 10.20 -12.11 -2.15
N VAL A 179 10.36 -11.10 -3.01
CA VAL A 179 9.81 -9.75 -2.81
C VAL A 179 8.29 -9.77 -2.78
N ILE A 180 7.63 -10.41 -3.75
CA ILE A 180 6.15 -10.53 -3.80
C ILE A 180 5.63 -11.23 -2.55
N MET A 181 6.22 -12.37 -2.17
CA MET A 181 5.76 -13.15 -1.02
C MET A 181 5.92 -12.37 0.30
N GLY A 182 7.05 -11.68 0.48
CA GLY A 182 7.28 -10.86 1.67
C GLY A 182 6.40 -9.61 1.72
N GLY A 183 6.23 -8.92 0.59
CA GLY A 183 5.38 -7.72 0.48
C GLY A 183 3.91 -8.05 0.70
N VAL A 184 3.36 -9.07 0.03
CA VAL A 184 1.98 -9.51 0.25
C VAL A 184 1.76 -9.95 1.69
N LEU A 185 2.70 -10.67 2.30
CA LEU A 185 2.58 -11.09 3.69
C LEU A 185 2.62 -9.90 4.65
N GLY A 186 3.53 -8.94 4.43
CA GLY A 186 3.64 -7.71 5.22
C GLY A 186 2.35 -6.88 5.15
N GLN A 187 1.89 -6.54 3.95
CA GLN A 187 0.65 -5.78 3.77
C GLN A 187 -0.59 -6.54 4.28
N ALA A 188 -0.63 -7.89 4.13
CA ALA A 188 -1.72 -8.68 4.70
C ALA A 188 -1.75 -8.59 6.23
N ILE A 189 -0.60 -8.63 6.90
CA ILE A 189 -0.49 -8.45 8.35
C ILE A 189 -0.97 -7.05 8.75
N CYS A 190 -0.48 -5.99 8.08
CA CYS A 190 -0.88 -4.61 8.35
C CYS A 190 -2.39 -4.42 8.14
N THR A 191 -2.92 -4.91 7.02
CA THR A 191 -4.36 -4.81 6.68
C THR A 191 -5.22 -5.56 7.70
N VAL A 192 -4.84 -6.77 8.10
CA VAL A 192 -5.57 -7.53 9.12
C VAL A 192 -5.51 -6.80 10.46
N ALA A 193 -4.36 -6.26 10.85
CA ALA A 193 -4.20 -5.46 12.06
C ALA A 193 -5.10 -4.22 12.03
N ALA A 194 -5.13 -3.46 10.94
CA ALA A 194 -6.00 -2.30 10.76
C ALA A 194 -7.49 -2.65 10.89
N VAL A 195 -7.93 -3.69 10.17
CA VAL A 195 -9.34 -4.11 10.13
C VAL A 195 -9.82 -4.68 11.47
N LEU A 196 -8.95 -5.39 12.19
CA LEU A 196 -9.28 -5.94 13.51
C LEU A 196 -9.15 -4.90 14.63
N GLY A 197 -8.15 -4.04 14.55
CA GLY A 197 -7.83 -3.02 15.54
C GLY A 197 -8.75 -1.80 15.48
N GLY A 198 -9.23 -1.43 14.29
CA GLY A 198 -10.13 -0.28 14.09
C GLY A 198 -9.56 1.02 14.68
N LYS A 199 -10.43 1.90 15.19
CA LYS A 199 -10.03 3.22 15.73
C LYS A 199 -9.00 3.12 16.84
N SER A 200 -9.12 2.10 17.69
CA SER A 200 -8.27 1.97 18.88
C SER A 200 -6.82 1.63 18.55
N LEU A 201 -6.57 0.97 17.41
CA LEU A 201 -5.20 0.68 16.97
C LEU A 201 -4.65 1.83 16.14
N ALA A 202 -5.49 2.39 15.27
CA ALA A 202 -5.12 3.53 14.45
C ALA A 202 -4.74 4.76 15.30
N SER A 203 -5.46 5.04 16.41
CA SER A 203 -5.17 6.20 17.29
C SER A 203 -4.02 5.98 18.29
N ARG A 204 -3.34 4.84 18.24
CA ARG A 204 -2.25 4.48 19.17
C ARG A 204 -0.92 4.26 18.46
N ILE A 205 -0.94 4.11 17.15
CA ILE A 205 0.27 4.03 16.35
C ILE A 205 0.64 5.46 16.01
N SER A 206 1.84 5.88 16.42
CA SER A 206 2.36 7.19 16.05
C SER A 206 2.90 7.11 14.62
N GLU A 207 2.24 7.82 13.70
CA GLU A 207 2.64 7.88 12.28
C GLU A 207 4.06 8.43 12.19
N ARG A 208 4.37 9.43 13.02
CA ARG A 208 5.70 10.01 13.17
C ARG A 208 6.80 8.99 13.47
N LEU A 209 6.60 8.14 14.49
CA LEU A 209 7.61 7.15 14.87
C LEU A 209 7.84 6.13 13.76
N VAL A 210 6.77 5.69 13.10
CA VAL A 210 6.83 4.76 11.98
C VAL A 210 7.57 5.40 10.82
N THR A 211 7.24 6.65 10.48
CA THR A 211 7.88 7.41 9.39
C THR A 211 9.38 7.63 9.64
N ILE A 212 9.78 7.97 10.87
CA ILE A 212 11.20 8.10 11.24
C ILE A 212 11.92 6.75 11.14
N LEU A 213 11.35 5.68 11.71
CA LEU A 213 11.94 4.34 11.66
C LEU A 213 12.06 3.85 10.21
N GLY A 214 11.02 4.07 9.40
CA GLY A 214 11.02 3.83 7.96
C GLY A 214 12.16 4.57 7.28
N GLY A 215 12.31 5.87 7.55
CA GLY A 215 13.41 6.68 7.03
C GLY A 215 14.80 6.11 7.33
N PHE A 216 15.04 5.68 8.58
CA PHE A 216 16.29 5.00 8.95
C PHE A 216 16.48 3.67 8.21
N LEU A 217 15.42 2.89 8.03
CA LEU A 217 15.47 1.60 7.33
C LEU A 217 15.74 1.78 5.83
N PHE A 218 15.13 2.79 5.19
CA PHE A 218 15.43 3.20 3.82
C PHE A 218 16.90 3.62 3.66
N LEU A 219 17.43 4.43 4.59
CA LEU A 219 18.86 4.79 4.58
C LEU A 219 19.77 3.58 4.77
N ALA A 220 19.42 2.66 5.68
CA ALA A 220 20.19 1.44 5.90
C ALA A 220 20.25 0.57 4.63
N PHE A 221 19.13 0.43 3.92
CA PHE A 221 19.11 -0.26 2.62
C PHE A 221 19.85 0.49 1.52
N GLY A 222 19.80 1.82 1.50
CA GLY A 222 20.61 2.63 0.59
C GLY A 222 22.11 2.42 0.80
N VAL A 223 22.56 2.40 2.06
CA VAL A 223 23.95 2.10 2.41
C VAL A 223 24.31 0.64 2.06
N GLN A 224 23.42 -0.31 2.35
CA GLN A 224 23.66 -1.71 2.01
C GLN A 224 23.74 -1.95 0.50
N SER A 225 22.89 -1.28 -0.28
CA SER A 225 22.92 -1.30 -1.74
C SER A 225 24.26 -0.73 -2.21
N LEU A 226 24.66 0.46 -1.76
CA LEU A 226 25.94 1.08 -2.09
C LEU A 226 27.17 0.23 -1.76
N LEU A 227 27.13 -0.55 -0.67
CA LEU A 227 28.22 -1.40 -0.22
C LEU A 227 28.23 -2.79 -0.88
N SER A 228 27.14 -3.21 -1.51
CA SER A 228 27.09 -4.50 -2.21
C SER A 228 27.70 -4.34 -3.61
N PRO A 229 28.88 -4.92 -3.89
CA PRO A 229 29.49 -4.78 -5.20
C PRO A 229 28.62 -5.49 -6.25
N SER A 230 28.28 -4.77 -7.31
CA SER A 230 27.63 -5.25 -8.54
C SER A 230 28.37 -6.39 -9.20
#